data_AF-A0A958WCP5-F1
#
_entry.id   AF-A0A958WCP5-F1
#
_cell.length_a   1.000
_cell.length_b   1.000
_cell.length_c   1.000
_cell.angle_alpha   90.00
_cell.angle_beta   90.00
_cell.angle_gamma   90.00
#
_symmetry.space_group_name_H-M   'P 1'
#
loop_
_entity.id
_entity.type
_entity.pdbx_description
1 polymer ?
#
loop_
_entity_poly.entity_id
_entity_poly.type
_entity_poly.pdbx_seq_one_letter_code
_entity_poly.pdbx_strand_id
1 'polypeptide(L)'
;MKWVAGVTEKIPILYFRYFNARTKMKTCPTRKRCHATYELAEEALIGAHLAYRFGKGRRPVGVYQCDECGLYHLTSRGEVNSRLQKMLDEGEIQKQKEANWWEGKFRKRH
;
A
#
# COMPACT_ATOMS: atom_id res chain seq x y z
N MET A 1 32.87 -20.60 2.60
CA MET A 1 31.49 -20.41 3.11
C MET A 1 31.09 -18.96 2.89
N LYS A 2 30.03 -18.71 2.11
CA LYS A 2 29.56 -17.37 1.74
C LYS A 2 28.70 -16.81 2.88
N TRP A 3 29.16 -15.71 3.47
CA TRP A 3 28.36 -14.88 4.35
C TRP A 3 27.37 -14.08 3.50
N VAL A 4 26.08 -14.37 3.64
CA VAL A 4 25.01 -13.54 3.06
C VAL A 4 24.76 -12.37 4.00
N ALA A 5 25.10 -11.18 3.53
CA ALA A 5 24.88 -9.93 4.24
C ALA A 5 23.37 -9.70 4.44
N GLY A 6 22.98 -9.53 5.71
CA GLY A 6 21.65 -9.06 6.08
C GLY A 6 21.47 -7.61 5.64
N VAL A 7 20.62 -7.41 4.64
CA VAL A 7 20.16 -6.08 4.23
C VAL A 7 18.96 -5.74 5.12
N THR A 8 19.23 -5.15 6.28
CA THR A 8 18.22 -4.45 7.08
C THR A 8 17.99 -3.06 6.48
N GLU A 9 17.37 -3.01 5.31
CA GLU A 9 16.90 -1.73 4.77
C GLU A 9 15.63 -1.34 5.52
N LYS A 10 15.84 -0.53 6.56
CA LYS A 10 14.83 0.26 7.25
C LYS A 10 14.03 1.00 6.17
N ILE A 11 12.83 0.53 5.86
CA ILE A 11 11.89 1.22 4.97
C ILE A 11 11.55 2.55 5.66
N PRO A 12 11.98 3.71 5.14
CA PRO A 12 11.71 4.98 5.79
C PRO A 12 10.21 5.30 5.67
N ILE A 13 9.59 5.49 6.82
CA ILE A 13 8.15 5.72 7.06
C ILE A 13 7.67 7.12 6.61
N LEU A 14 8.40 7.77 5.69
CA LEU A 14 8.19 9.17 5.33
C LEU A 14 7.83 9.37 3.85
N TYR A 15 6.83 8.67 3.31
CA TYR A 15 6.27 9.07 2.00
C TYR A 15 4.76 8.83 1.89
N PHE A 16 3.99 9.36 2.84
CA PHE A 16 2.53 9.47 2.70
C PHE A 16 2.09 10.93 2.57
N ARG A 17 2.66 11.67 1.63
CA ARG A 17 2.15 13.01 1.32
C ARG A 17 2.58 13.62 -0.04
N TYR A 18 2.53 12.90 -1.15
CA TYR A 18 2.65 13.56 -2.47
C TYR A 18 1.87 12.81 -3.54
N PHE A 19 0.72 13.35 -3.97
CA PHE A 19 0.53 13.70 -5.37
C PHE A 19 -0.69 14.62 -5.52
N ASN A 20 -0.47 15.92 -5.39
CA ASN A 20 -1.35 16.94 -5.96
C ASN A 20 -0.56 17.62 -7.08
N ALA A 21 -0.23 16.86 -8.13
CA ALA A 21 0.33 17.40 -9.35
C ALA A 21 -0.62 17.07 -10.49
N ARG A 22 -0.98 18.12 -11.22
CA ARG A 22 -2.01 18.19 -12.26
C ARG A 22 -1.53 17.53 -13.56
N THR A 23 -0.93 16.34 -13.50
CA THR A 23 -0.72 15.48 -14.67
C THR A 23 -2.03 14.78 -14.96
N LYS A 24 -2.44 14.69 -16.23
CA LYS A 24 -3.54 13.80 -16.64
C LYS A 24 -3.16 12.39 -16.19
N MET A 25 -3.61 11.97 -15.00
CA MET A 25 -3.57 10.58 -14.58
C MET A 25 -4.18 9.80 -15.75
N LYS A 26 -3.47 8.81 -16.31
CA LYS A 26 -4.05 7.92 -17.32
C LYS A 26 -5.28 7.29 -16.66
N THR A 27 -6.46 7.83 -16.94
CA THR A 27 -7.69 7.38 -16.32
C THR A 27 -8.05 6.07 -16.98
N CYS A 28 -8.12 4.99 -16.20
CA CYS A 28 -8.75 3.78 -16.70
C CYS A 28 -10.20 4.14 -17.10
N PRO A 29 -10.74 3.61 -18.21
CA PRO A 29 -12.16 3.78 -18.57
C PRO A 29 -13.10 3.41 -17.41
N THR A 30 -12.69 2.44 -16.57
CA THR A 30 -13.41 2.07 -15.34
C THR A 30 -13.29 3.06 -14.17
N ARG A 31 -12.58 4.19 -14.36
CA ARG A 31 -12.30 5.25 -13.38
C ARG A 31 -11.59 4.79 -12.09
N LYS A 32 -11.00 3.59 -12.10
CA LYS A 32 -10.20 3.07 -11.00
C LYS A 32 -8.87 3.80 -10.90
N ARG A 33 -8.28 3.86 -9.70
CA ARG A 33 -6.92 4.40 -9.50
C ARG A 33 -5.92 3.50 -10.21
N CYS A 34 -5.07 4.08 -11.04
CA CYS A 34 -4.09 3.36 -11.84
C CYS A 34 -2.69 3.50 -11.24
N HIS A 35 -1.94 2.41 -11.24
CA HIS A 35 -0.54 2.35 -10.83
C HIS A 35 0.32 1.93 -12.03
N ALA A 36 1.47 2.58 -12.20
CA ALA A 36 2.33 2.37 -13.37
C ALA A 36 3.07 1.02 -13.34
N THR A 37 3.51 0.59 -12.16
CA THR A 37 4.23 -0.67 -11.94
C THR A 37 3.53 -1.51 -10.89
N TYR A 38 3.81 -2.82 -10.89
CA TYR A 38 3.30 -3.74 -9.89
C TYR A 38 3.76 -3.36 -8.48
N GLU A 39 5.02 -2.98 -8.32
CA GLU A 39 5.61 -2.55 -7.04
C GLU A 39 4.87 -1.34 -6.46
N LEU A 40 4.61 -0.31 -7.28
CA LEU A 40 3.85 0.86 -6.86
C LEU A 40 2.41 0.51 -6.45
N ALA A 41 1.82 -0.48 -7.11
CA ALA A 41 0.48 -0.96 -6.75
C ALA A 41 0.51 -1.77 -5.43
N GLU A 42 1.55 -2.56 -5.20
CA GLU A 42 1.75 -3.31 -3.96
C GLU A 42 1.99 -2.39 -2.77
N GLU A 43 2.82 -1.35 -2.93
CA GLU A 43 3.00 -0.33 -1.92
C GLU A 43 1.69 0.43 -1.64
N ALA A 44 0.93 0.76 -2.69
CA ALA A 44 -0.38 1.37 -2.53
C ALA A 44 -1.38 0.45 -1.83
N LEU A 45 -1.30 -0.87 -2.05
CA LEU A 45 -2.10 -1.87 -1.35
C LEU A 45 -1.83 -1.84 0.15
N ILE A 46 -0.56 -1.91 0.55
CA ILE A 46 -0.13 -1.86 1.95
C ILE A 46 -0.51 -0.51 2.57
N GLY A 47 -0.20 0.59 1.89
CA GLY A 47 -0.56 1.94 2.31
C GLY A 47 -2.06 2.12 2.52
N ALA A 48 -2.90 1.52 1.66
CA ALA A 48 -4.35 1.52 1.85
C ALA A 48 -4.74 0.76 3.12
N HIS A 49 -4.12 -0.40 3.40
CA HIS A 49 -4.35 -1.12 4.65
C HIS A 49 -3.97 -0.30 5.87
N LEU A 50 -2.90 0.49 5.83
CA LEU A 50 -2.46 1.35 6.93
C LEU A 50 -3.38 2.57 7.12
N ALA A 51 -3.71 3.27 6.04
CA ALA A 51 -4.47 4.52 6.07
C ALA A 51 -5.95 4.29 6.41
N TYR A 52 -6.54 3.20 5.94
CA TYR A 52 -7.97 2.96 6.08
C TYR A 52 -8.29 1.84 7.08
N ARG A 53 -9.33 2.06 7.88
CA ARG A 53 -9.98 1.02 8.68
C ARG A 53 -11.07 0.36 7.85
N PHE A 54 -10.67 -0.62 7.05
CA PHE A 54 -11.63 -1.41 6.27
C PHE A 54 -12.48 -2.31 7.18
N GLY A 55 -13.81 -2.29 6.98
CA GLY A 55 -14.73 -3.25 7.58
C GLY A 55 -14.52 -4.68 7.04
N LYS A 56 -15.15 -5.67 7.70
CA LYS A 56 -15.10 -7.07 7.26
C LYS A 56 -15.49 -7.18 5.78
N GLY A 57 -14.64 -7.84 4.98
CA GLY A 57 -14.90 -8.13 3.55
C GLY A 57 -14.69 -6.99 2.54
N ARG A 58 -14.31 -5.77 2.97
CA ARG A 58 -14.07 -4.64 2.03
C ARG A 58 -12.60 -4.29 1.84
N ARG A 59 -11.68 -5.17 2.26
CA ARG A 59 -10.24 -4.90 2.17
C ARG A 59 -9.74 -5.31 0.78
N PRO A 60 -8.92 -4.49 0.12
CA PRO A 60 -8.19 -4.95 -1.05
C PRO A 60 -7.20 -6.04 -0.60
N VAL A 61 -7.10 -7.14 -1.34
CA VAL A 61 -6.27 -8.30 -1.02
C VAL A 61 -5.10 -8.45 -1.98
N GLY A 62 -5.22 -7.92 -3.20
CA GLY A 62 -4.20 -8.11 -4.23
C GLY A 62 -4.17 -7.01 -5.28
N VAL A 63 -3.31 -7.23 -6.27
CA VAL A 63 -3.05 -6.34 -7.40
C VAL A 63 -3.26 -7.14 -8.69
N TYR A 64 -3.87 -6.52 -9.69
CA TYR A 64 -4.00 -7.10 -11.03
C TYR A 64 -3.71 -6.05 -12.11
N GLN A 65 -3.27 -6.51 -13.27
CA GLN A 65 -3.13 -5.65 -14.45
C GLN A 65 -4.48 -5.58 -15.18
N CYS A 66 -4.92 -4.37 -15.55
CA CYS A 66 -6.16 -4.20 -16.31
C CYS A 66 -5.88 -4.27 -17.82
N ASP A 67 -6.69 -5.07 -18.51
CA ASP A 67 -6.59 -5.28 -19.96
C ASP A 67 -6.96 -4.03 -20.77
N GLU A 68 -7.83 -3.17 -20.24
CA GLU A 68 -8.32 -1.98 -20.95
C GLU A 68 -7.31 -0.81 -20.92
N CYS A 69 -6.57 -0.64 -19.83
CA CYS A 69 -5.63 0.48 -19.67
C CYS A 69 -4.16 0.05 -19.60
N GLY A 70 -3.89 -1.26 -19.47
CA GLY A 70 -2.55 -1.82 -19.32
C GLY A 70 -1.88 -1.53 -17.97
N LEU A 71 -2.57 -0.88 -17.03
CA LEU A 71 -2.03 -0.44 -15.74
C LEU A 71 -2.48 -1.34 -14.59
N TYR A 72 -1.82 -1.21 -13.44
CA TYR A 72 -2.09 -2.01 -12.25
C TYR A 72 -3.15 -1.38 -11.35
N HIS A 73 -4.01 -2.23 -10.81
CA HIS A 73 -5.13 -1.86 -9.96
C HIS A 73 -5.25 -2.78 -8.74
N LEU A 74 -5.84 -2.25 -7.67
CA LEU A 74 -6.14 -3.03 -6.47
C LEU A 74 -7.44 -3.82 -6.64
N THR A 75 -7.47 -5.04 -6.12
CA THR A 75 -8.65 -5.91 -6.10
C THR A 75 -8.91 -6.43 -4.69
N SER A 76 -10.19 -6.56 -4.33
CA SER A 76 -10.65 -7.24 -3.10
C SER A 76 -11.01 -8.72 -3.33
N ARG A 77 -10.80 -9.21 -4.56
CA ARG A 77 -11.06 -10.60 -4.96
C ARG A 77 -9.74 -11.28 -5.30
N GLY A 78 -9.66 -12.57 -5.02
CA GLY A 78 -8.51 -13.40 -5.34
C GLY A 78 -7.62 -13.71 -4.12
N GLU A 79 -6.42 -14.19 -4.42
CA GLU A 79 -5.41 -14.52 -3.42
C GLU A 79 -4.82 -13.24 -2.80
N VAL A 80 -4.50 -13.32 -1.51
CA VAL A 80 -3.84 -12.22 -0.81
C VAL A 80 -2.40 -12.15 -1.30
N ASN A 81 -1.93 -10.94 -1.66
CA ASN A 81 -0.54 -10.74 -2.01
C ASN A 81 0.38 -11.24 -0.87
N SER A 82 1.42 -12.00 -1.22
CA SER A 82 2.33 -12.65 -0.26
C SER A 82 3.01 -11.67 0.71
N ARG A 83 3.40 -10.49 0.23
CA ARG A 83 3.98 -9.43 1.06
C ARG A 83 2.95 -8.88 2.05
N LEU A 84 1.72 -8.64 1.58
CA LEU A 84 0.63 -8.19 2.44
C LEU A 84 0.29 -9.25 3.51
N GLN A 85 0.22 -10.52 3.13
CA GLN A 85 -0.06 -11.62 4.04
C GLN A 85 1.01 -11.72 5.13
N LYS A 86 2.29 -11.67 4.75
CA LYS A 86 3.41 -11.67 5.70
C LYS A 86 3.32 -10.53 6.72
N MET A 87 3.04 -9.30 6.27
CA MET A 87 2.90 -8.15 7.18
C MET A 87 1.66 -8.23 8.08
N LEU A 88 0.60 -8.92 7.63
CA LEU A 88 -0.57 -9.21 8.45
C LEU A 88 -0.25 -10.26 9.53
N ASP A 89 0.43 -11.34 9.15
CA ASP A 89 0.80 -12.43 10.05
C ASP A 89 1.80 -11.97 11.12
N GLU A 90 2.77 -11.14 10.73
CA GLU A 90 3.74 -10.52 11.65
C GLU A 90 3.15 -9.39 12.50
N GLY A 91 1.90 -9.00 12.23
CA GLY A 91 1.20 -7.91 12.92
C GLY A 91 1.80 -6.52 12.66
N GLU A 92 2.68 -6.38 11.67
CA GLU A 92 3.38 -5.14 11.36
C GLU A 92 2.40 -4.02 10.98
N ILE A 93 1.34 -4.35 10.22
CA ILE A 93 0.30 -3.40 9.84
C ILE A 93 -0.40 -2.80 11.06
N GLN A 94 -0.60 -3.58 12.13
CA GLN A 94 -1.23 -3.06 13.35
C GLN A 94 -0.29 -2.13 14.11
N LYS A 95 0.98 -2.50 14.24
CA LYS A 95 2.01 -1.66 14.87
C LYS A 95 2.15 -0.32 14.15
N GLN A 96 2.21 -0.34 12.82
CA GLN A 96 2.31 0.88 12.01
C GLN A 96 1.05 1.74 12.10
N LYS A 97 -0.14 1.13 12.19
CA LYS A 97 -1.40 1.88 12.44
C LYS A 97 -1.41 2.59 13.78
N GLU A 98 -0.94 1.91 14.83
CA GLU A 98 -0.83 2.49 16.15
C GLU A 98 0.15 3.65 16.17
N ALA A 99 1.33 3.49 15.56
CA ALA A 99 2.30 4.56 15.39
C ALA A 99 1.69 5.78 14.67
N ASN A 100 1.04 5.56 13.52
CA ASN A 100 0.34 6.62 12.77
C ASN A 100 -0.75 7.33 13.60
N TRP A 101 -1.46 6.58 14.44
CA TRP A 101 -2.49 7.14 15.31
C TRP A 101 -1.89 8.06 16.38
N TRP A 102 -0.80 7.61 17.03
CA TRP A 102 -0.06 8.42 18.01
C TRP A 102 0.56 9.65 17.37
N GLU A 103 1.23 9.51 16.23
CA GLU A 103 1.75 10.65 15.47
C GLU A 103 0.65 11.67 15.14
N GLY A 104 -0.51 11.19 14.67
CA GLY A 104 -1.66 12.06 14.39
C GLY A 104 -2.19 12.79 15.62
N LYS A 105 -2.17 12.14 16.79
CA LYS A 105 -2.60 12.72 18.06
C LYS A 105 -1.64 13.80 18.56
N PHE A 106 -0.32 13.59 18.42
CA PHE A 106 0.69 14.53 18.90
C PHE A 106 1.00 15.66 17.90
N ARG A 107 0.81 15.45 16.59
CA ARG A 107 1.04 16.47 15.56
C ARG A 107 0.02 17.62 15.56
N LYS A 108 -1.17 17.42 16.13
CA LYS A 108 -2.23 18.46 16.20
C LYS A 108 -2.05 19.46 17.36
N ARG A 109 -0.97 19.36 18.13
CA ARG A 109 -0.79 20.08 19.42
C ARG A 109 0.24 21.22 19.39
N HIS A 110 0.74 21.62 18.23
CA HIS A 110 1.62 22.78 18.04
C HIS A 110 1.12 23.67 16.92
#